data_AF-A0A7J3S0D8-F1
#
_entry.id   AF-A0A7J3S0D8-F1
#
_cell.length_a   1.000
_cell.length_b   1.000
_cell.length_c   1.000
_cell.angle_alpha   90.00
_cell.angle_beta   90.00
_cell.angle_gamma   90.00
#
_symmetry.space_group_name_H-M   'P 1'
#
loop_
_entity.id
_entity.type
_entity.pdbx_description
1 polymer ?
#
loop_
_entity_poly.entity_id
_entity_poly.type
_entity_poly.pdbx_seq_one_letter_code
_entity_poly.pdbx_strand_id
1 'polypeptide(L)'
;MAYLGKYARISTAREIVWEILRREEGWATNPFTMREFFERHRRELEASLAPLNPGASIEGTVRGALQSLNKKGLVAIIRADGAVKYSRNMYQVESALIRYTYGRAMIEAQKLHLL
;
A
#
# COMPACT_ATOMS: atom_id res chain seq x y z
N MET A 1 -21.01 15.49 -3.43
CA MET A 1 -19.53 15.31 -3.38
C MET A 1 -19.18 13.84 -3.62
N ALA A 2 -19.24 13.32 -4.85
CA ALA A 2 -19.10 11.86 -5.06
C ALA A 2 -18.47 11.47 -6.41
N TYR A 3 -17.37 12.12 -6.80
CA TYR A 3 -16.52 11.64 -7.89
C TYR A 3 -15.05 11.64 -7.47
N LEU A 4 -14.72 10.90 -6.41
CA LEU A 4 -13.42 10.22 -6.43
C LEU A 4 -13.55 9.13 -7.49
N GLY A 5 -13.21 9.48 -8.74
CA GLY A 5 -13.20 8.56 -9.87
C GLY A 5 -12.34 7.32 -9.58
N LYS A 6 -12.49 6.27 -10.38
CA LYS A 6 -11.78 4.97 -10.20
C LYS A 6 -10.27 5.14 -9.93
N TYR A 7 -9.62 6.08 -10.61
CA TYR A 7 -8.21 6.41 -10.42
C TYR A 7 -7.91 6.97 -9.04
N ALA A 8 -8.73 7.90 -8.56
CA ALA A 8 -8.53 8.52 -7.25
C ALA A 8 -8.66 7.48 -6.12
N ARG A 9 -9.59 6.54 -6.21
CA ARG A 9 -9.71 5.43 -5.24
C ARG A 9 -8.48 4.54 -5.20
N ILE A 10 -7.94 4.18 -6.38
CA ILE A 10 -6.72 3.36 -6.49
C ILE A 10 -5.52 4.12 -5.91
N SER A 11 -5.41 5.42 -6.20
CA SER A 11 -4.36 6.28 -5.63
C SER A 11 -4.50 6.38 -4.12
N THR A 12 -5.68 6.66 -3.58
CA THR A 12 -5.90 6.76 -2.13
C THR A 12 -5.62 5.44 -1.42
N ALA A 13 -6.06 4.31 -1.97
CA ALA A 13 -5.77 2.99 -1.39
C ALA A 13 -4.25 2.71 -1.37
N ARG A 14 -3.52 3.09 -2.43
CA ARG A 14 -2.06 3.01 -2.46
C ARG A 14 -1.43 3.84 -1.33
N GLU A 15 -1.84 5.09 -1.19
CA GLU A 15 -1.30 5.98 -0.15
C GLU A 15 -1.55 5.42 1.25
N ILE A 16 -2.77 4.95 1.54
CA ILE A 16 -3.10 4.34 2.85
C ILE A 16 -2.21 3.14 3.14
N VAL A 17 -2.07 2.23 2.17
CA VAL A 17 -1.23 1.03 2.35
C VAL A 17 0.23 1.42 2.56
N TRP A 18 0.72 2.43 1.85
CA TRP A 18 2.07 2.95 2.05
C TRP A 18 2.27 3.56 3.43
N GLU A 19 1.30 4.35 3.89
CA GLU A 19 1.33 4.97 5.21
C GLU A 19 1.40 3.95 6.34
N ILE A 20 0.71 2.81 6.19
CA ILE A 20 0.79 1.72 7.17
C ILE A 20 2.17 1.04 7.10
N LEU A 21 2.64 0.69 5.90
CA LEU A 21 3.94 0.03 5.71
C LEU A 21 5.11 0.87 6.22
N ARG A 22 5.10 2.18 6.01
CA ARG A 22 6.23 3.06 6.40
C ARG A 22 6.33 3.30 7.91
N ARG A 23 5.26 3.06 8.67
CA ARG A 23 5.25 3.27 10.14
C ARG A 23 6.06 2.18 10.87
N GLU A 24 6.18 1.02 10.26
CA GLU A 24 6.94 -0.11 10.81
C GLU A 24 8.26 -0.29 10.04
N GLU A 25 9.37 0.13 10.65
CA GLU A 25 10.72 -0.07 10.07
C GLU A 25 11.06 -1.55 9.82
N GLY A 26 10.35 -2.47 10.49
CA GLY A 26 10.51 -3.92 10.33
C GLY A 26 10.27 -4.40 8.90
N TRP A 27 9.39 -3.75 8.13
CA TRP A 27 9.12 -4.12 6.73
C TRP A 27 10.23 -3.70 5.76
N ALA A 28 11.05 -2.73 6.16
CA ALA A 28 12.20 -2.25 5.40
C ALA A 28 13.38 -3.22 5.48
N THR A 29 13.45 -3.95 6.60
CA THR A 29 14.56 -4.85 6.93
C THR A 29 14.21 -6.31 6.65
N ASN A 30 12.93 -6.68 6.69
CA ASN A 30 12.48 -8.05 6.47
C ASN A 30 11.40 -8.11 5.39
N PRO A 31 11.56 -8.98 4.37
CA PRO A 31 10.48 -9.28 3.45
C PRO A 31 9.27 -9.89 4.18
N PHE A 32 8.08 -9.62 3.67
CA PHE A 32 6.81 -10.04 4.26
C PHE A 32 5.83 -10.58 3.23
N THR A 33 4.86 -11.34 3.70
CA THR A 33 3.76 -11.87 2.88
C THR A 33 2.49 -11.03 3.08
N MET A 34 1.57 -11.08 2.10
CA MET A 34 0.22 -10.51 2.26
C MET A 34 -0.44 -10.95 3.57
N ARG A 35 -0.28 -12.23 3.94
CA ARG A 35 -0.90 -12.81 5.13
C ARG A 35 -0.40 -12.11 6.39
N GLU A 36 0.91 -11.97 6.53
CA GLU A 36 1.52 -11.30 7.69
C GLU A 36 1.12 -9.84 7.78
N PHE A 37 1.07 -9.14 6.63
CA PHE A 37 0.61 -7.76 6.59
C PHE A 37 -0.85 -7.63 7.06
N PHE A 38 -1.73 -8.51 6.57
CA PHE A 38 -3.12 -8.55 7.02
C PHE A 38 -3.24 -8.94 8.49
N GLU A 39 -2.52 -9.95 8.96
CA GLU A 39 -2.57 -10.40 10.35
C GLU A 39 -2.24 -9.27 11.34
N ARG A 40 -1.28 -8.41 10.99
CA ARG A 40 -0.92 -7.24 11.81
C ARG A 40 -1.87 -6.05 11.65
N HIS A 41 -2.31 -5.74 10.44
CA HIS A 41 -3.00 -4.48 10.14
C HIS A 41 -4.47 -4.62 9.73
N ARG A 42 -5.07 -5.81 9.88
CA ARG A 42 -6.44 -6.10 9.40
C ARG A 42 -7.45 -5.03 9.78
N ARG A 43 -7.52 -4.68 11.07
CA ARG A 43 -8.51 -3.74 11.60
C ARG A 43 -8.32 -2.33 11.01
N GLU A 44 -7.07 -1.87 10.88
CA GLU A 44 -6.76 -0.55 10.33
C GLU A 44 -7.03 -0.50 8.81
N LEU A 45 -6.68 -1.57 8.09
CA LEU A 45 -6.97 -1.73 6.67
C LEU A 45 -8.48 -1.75 6.41
N GLU A 46 -9.24 -2.50 7.21
CA GLU A 46 -10.71 -2.56 7.14
C GLU A 46 -11.33 -1.18 7.37
N ALA A 47 -10.93 -0.48 8.45
CA ALA A 47 -11.45 0.85 8.76
C ALA A 47 -11.13 1.89 7.66
N SER A 48 -9.93 1.83 7.10
CA SER A 48 -9.44 2.87 6.16
C SER A 48 -9.85 2.60 4.71
N LEU A 49 -9.96 1.33 4.29
CA LEU A 49 -10.21 0.97 2.90
C LEU A 49 -11.68 0.66 2.61
N ALA A 50 -12.47 0.20 3.60
CA ALA A 50 -13.89 -0.10 3.39
C ALA A 50 -14.70 1.10 2.86
N PRO A 51 -14.49 2.36 3.32
CA PRO A 51 -15.19 3.53 2.78
C PRO A 51 -14.83 3.85 1.32
N LEU A 52 -13.63 3.47 0.86
CA LEU A 52 -13.14 3.80 -0.48
C LEU A 52 -13.71 2.89 -1.56
N ASN A 53 -14.01 1.63 -1.22
CA ASN A 53 -14.47 0.65 -2.18
C ASN A 53 -15.51 -0.31 -1.56
N PRO A 54 -16.73 0.21 -1.27
CA PRO A 54 -17.78 -0.60 -0.68
C PRO A 54 -18.13 -1.78 -1.60
N GLY A 55 -18.06 -3.01 -1.06
CA GLY A 55 -18.34 -4.26 -1.78
C GLY A 55 -17.13 -4.90 -2.48
N ALA A 56 -15.97 -4.25 -2.53
CA ALA A 56 -14.75 -4.87 -3.03
C ALA A 56 -14.03 -5.65 -1.92
N SER A 57 -13.34 -6.73 -2.29
CA SER A 57 -12.43 -7.42 -1.37
C SER A 57 -11.30 -6.48 -0.94
N ILE A 58 -11.12 -6.32 0.38
CA ILE A 58 -10.03 -5.54 0.96
C ILE A 58 -8.69 -6.17 0.56
N GLU A 59 -8.60 -7.50 0.53
CA GLU A 59 -7.40 -8.20 0.05
C GLU A 59 -7.07 -7.83 -1.40
N GLY A 60 -8.09 -7.78 -2.26
CA GLY A 60 -7.93 -7.34 -3.65
C GLY A 60 -7.45 -5.88 -3.74
N THR A 61 -7.99 -5.01 -2.89
CA THR A 61 -7.61 -3.59 -2.83
C THR A 61 -6.16 -3.42 -2.37
N VAL A 62 -5.74 -4.10 -1.31
CA VAL A 62 -4.37 -4.09 -0.80
C VAL A 62 -3.39 -4.68 -1.81
N ARG A 63 -3.76 -5.77 -2.47
CA ARG A 63 -2.95 -6.37 -3.54
C ARG A 63 -2.74 -5.39 -4.70
N GLY A 64 -3.79 -4.71 -5.15
CA GLY A 64 -3.71 -3.67 -6.17
C GLY A 64 -2.83 -2.49 -5.72
N ALA A 65 -2.94 -2.07 -4.46
CA ALA A 65 -2.08 -1.05 -3.87
C ALA A 65 -0.60 -1.46 -3.87
N LEU A 66 -0.26 -2.67 -3.42
CA LEU A 66 1.13 -3.18 -3.42
C LEU A 66 1.71 -3.30 -4.83
N GLN A 67 0.92 -3.76 -5.81
CA GLN A 67 1.33 -3.74 -7.21
C GLN A 67 1.61 -2.32 -7.71
N SER A 68 0.81 -1.35 -7.28
CA SER A 68 0.99 0.07 -7.60
C SER A 68 2.26 0.64 -6.94
N LEU A 69 2.55 0.26 -5.68
CA LEU A 69 3.78 0.62 -4.97
C LEU A 69 5.02 0.01 -5.63
N ASN A 70 4.94 -1.23 -6.10
CA ASN A 70 6.01 -1.86 -6.86
C ASN A 70 6.30 -1.16 -8.19
N LYS A 71 5.27 -0.73 -8.91
CA LYS A 71 5.46 0.12 -10.10
C LYS A 71 6.11 1.47 -9.79
N LYS A 72 6.00 1.94 -8.54
CA LYS A 72 6.63 3.18 -8.04
C LYS A 72 8.00 2.95 -7.40
N GLY A 73 8.46 1.70 -7.35
CA GLY A 73 9.73 1.33 -6.72
C GLY A 73 9.72 1.43 -5.20
N LEU A 74 8.57 1.55 -4.55
CA LEU A 74 8.48 1.69 -3.08
C LEU A 74 8.47 0.33 -2.36
N VAL A 75 8.03 -0.71 -3.08
CA VAL A 75 7.97 -2.07 -2.58
C VAL A 75 8.47 -2.99 -3.67
N ALA A 76 9.47 -3.81 -3.42
CA ALA A 76 9.87 -4.86 -4.34
C ALA A 76 8.98 -6.10 -4.15
N ILE A 77 8.54 -6.71 -5.26
CA ILE A 77 7.88 -8.02 -5.24
C ILE A 77 8.94 -9.10 -5.50
N ILE A 78 9.23 -9.88 -4.47
CA ILE A 78 10.14 -11.02 -4.54
C ILE A 78 9.30 -12.24 -4.89
N ARG A 79 9.50 -12.75 -6.11
CA ARG A 79 8.91 -14.02 -6.55
C ARG A 79 9.86 -15.12 -6.15
N ALA A 80 9.39 -16.08 -5.35
CA ALA A 80 10.17 -17.28 -5.11
C ALA A 80 10.22 -18.09 -6.41
N ASP A 81 11.43 -18.34 -6.91
CA ASP A 81 11.68 -19.05 -8.17
C ASP A 81 11.03 -20.44 -8.16
N GLY A 82 10.01 -20.59 -9.01
CA GLY A 82 9.74 -21.74 -9.87
C GLY A 82 9.39 -23.11 -9.29
N ALA A 83 9.85 -23.51 -8.10
CA ALA A 83 9.77 -24.91 -7.67
C ALA A 83 8.45 -25.28 -6.95
N VAL A 84 7.69 -24.30 -6.47
CA VAL A 84 6.45 -24.54 -5.72
C VAL A 84 5.31 -23.77 -6.38
N LYS A 85 4.33 -24.50 -6.94
CA LYS A 85 3.08 -24.01 -7.56
C LYS A 85 2.24 -23.05 -6.69
N TYR A 86 2.67 -22.77 -5.46
CA TYR A 86 2.01 -21.94 -4.46
C TYR A 86 2.99 -20.96 -3.77
N SER A 87 4.09 -20.56 -4.42
CA SER A 87 5.00 -19.61 -3.79
C SER A 87 4.26 -18.29 -3.50
N ARG A 88 4.16 -17.94 -2.22
CA ARG A 88 3.50 -16.70 -1.79
C ARG A 88 4.41 -15.56 -2.23
N ASN A 89 3.87 -14.59 -2.97
CA ASN A 89 4.59 -13.35 -3.25
C ASN A 89 5.08 -12.77 -1.91
N MET A 90 6.38 -12.54 -1.82
CA MET A 90 6.97 -11.76 -0.75
C MET A 90 7.14 -10.32 -1.22
N TYR A 91 7.03 -9.40 -0.29
CA TYR A 91 7.12 -7.97 -0.51
C TYR A 91 8.21 -7.43 0.39
N GLN A 92 9.02 -6.51 -0.10
CA GLN A 92 10.03 -5.85 0.70
C GLN A 92 9.89 -4.35 0.50
N VAL A 93 9.83 -3.58 1.58
CA VAL A 93 9.81 -2.12 1.47
C VAL A 93 11.22 -1.65 1.12
N GLU A 94 11.32 -0.75 0.14
CA GLU A 94 12.60 -0.15 -0.22
C GLU A 94 12.98 0.90 0.83
N SER A 95 13.85 0.49 1.76
CA SER A 95 14.22 1.26 2.97
C SER A 95 14.81 2.64 2.66
N ALA A 96 15.52 2.78 1.54
CA ALA A 96 16.08 4.04 1.06
C ALA A 96 14.99 5.08 0.73
N LEU A 97 13.78 4.62 0.38
CA LEU A 97 12.68 5.48 -0.04
C LEU A 97 11.71 5.84 1.08
N ILE A 98 11.74 5.12 2.21
CA ILE A 98 10.96 5.44 3.43
C ILE A 98 11.24 6.87 3.89
N ARG A 99 12.50 7.31 3.80
CA ARG A 99 12.90 8.69 4.18
C ARG A 99 12.54 9.75 3.15
N TYR A 100 12.26 9.36 1.91
CA TYR A 100 12.18 10.27 0.76
C TYR A 100 10.79 10.50 0.17
N THR A 101 9.75 9.71 0.50
CA THR A 101 8.50 9.76 -0.29
C THR A 101 7.26 10.39 0.36
N TYR A 102 6.69 11.31 -0.42
CA TYR A 102 5.30 11.79 -0.51
C TYR A 102 4.68 12.68 0.57
N GLY A 103 5.25 12.79 1.77
CA GLY A 103 4.74 13.75 2.78
C GLY A 103 4.69 15.20 2.25
N ARG A 104 5.67 15.61 1.44
CA ARG A 104 5.70 16.96 0.85
C ARG A 104 4.60 17.20 -0.17
N ALA A 105 4.27 16.21 -1.01
CA ALA A 105 3.31 16.40 -2.09
C ALA A 105 1.85 16.45 -1.60
N MET A 106 1.49 15.71 -0.54
CA MET A 106 0.17 15.86 0.10
C MET A 106 0.06 17.12 0.97
N ILE A 107 1.12 17.54 1.66
CA ILE A 107 1.14 18.84 2.37
C ILE A 107 0.97 20.01 1.39
N GLU A 108 1.65 19.98 0.24
CA GLU A 108 1.52 20.99 -0.82
C GLU A 108 0.13 20.95 -1.48
N ALA A 109 -0.43 19.76 -1.75
CA ALA A 109 -1.77 19.64 -2.34
C ALA A 109 -2.90 20.03 -1.36
N GLN A 110 -2.73 19.81 -0.05
CA GLN A 110 -3.66 20.30 0.97
C GLN A 110 -3.56 21.82 1.16
N LYS A 111 -2.38 22.43 1.04
CA LYS A 111 -2.22 23.90 1.06
C LYS A 111 -2.96 24.59 -0.09
N LEU A 112 -2.99 23.98 -1.28
CA LEU A 112 -3.68 24.51 -2.47
C LEU A 112 -5.22 24.41 -2.39
N HIS A 113 -5.78 23.65 -1.44
CA HIS A 113 -7.22 23.56 -1.21
C HIS A 113 -7.72 24.43 -0.04
N LEU A 114 -6.83 25.19 0.61
CA LEU A 114 -7.11 26.11 1.72
C LEU A 114 -6.89 27.60 1.37
N LEU A 115 -6.61 27.90 0.09
CA LEU A 115 -6.60 29.23 -0.52
C LEU A 115 -7.68 29.30 -1.60
#